data_AF-A0A645EUZ9-F1
#
_entry.id   AF-A0A645EUZ9-F1
#
_cell.length_a   1.000
_cell.length_b   1.000
_cell.length_c   1.000
_cell.angle_alpha   90.00
_cell.angle_beta   90.00
_cell.angle_gamma   90.00
#
_symmetry.space_group_name_H-M   'P 1'
#
loop_
_entity.id
_entity.type
_entity.pdbx_description
1 polymer ?
#
loop_
_entity_poly.entity_id
_entity_poly.type
_entity_poly.pdbx_seq_one_letter_code
_entity_poly.pdbx_strand_id
1 'polypeptide(L)'
;MNSMLDGALIEYVATLLSETRRKSGKDALLMAWDVEDRTRLWLEAWRLSQSGWHIAVLAEPIESPRPELFPGQTLFVWTGIAPTRRQNELLQHWNEQGYKVIFHSP
;
A
#
# COMPACT_ATOMS: atom_id res chain seq x y z
N MET A 1 -20.81 -3.48 -2.56
CA MET A 1 -20.76 -3.88 -3.99
C MET A 1 -21.18 -2.67 -4.83
N ASN A 2 -20.26 -1.71 -5.07
CA ASN A 2 -20.50 -0.53 -5.92
C ASN A 2 -19.82 -0.74 -7.29
N SER A 3 -20.19 -1.83 -7.98
CA SER A 3 -19.28 -2.59 -8.85
C SER A 3 -18.98 -2.04 -10.25
N MET A 4 -19.34 -0.79 -10.57
CA MET A 4 -18.89 -0.12 -11.82
C MET A 4 -18.10 1.15 -11.54
N LEU A 5 -18.58 1.99 -10.61
CA LEU A 5 -17.86 3.19 -10.18
C LEU A 5 -16.52 2.82 -9.53
N ASP A 6 -16.51 1.80 -8.68
CA ASP A 6 -15.28 1.28 -8.06
C ASP A 6 -14.24 0.89 -9.11
N GLY A 7 -14.68 0.17 -10.16
CA GLY A 7 -13.81 -0.24 -11.26
C GLY A 7 -13.26 0.95 -12.05
N ALA A 8 -14.11 1.92 -12.39
CA ALA A 8 -13.70 3.12 -13.11
C ALA A 8 -12.72 3.98 -12.29
N LEU A 9 -12.92 4.09 -10.97
CA LEU A 9 -11.99 4.80 -10.08
C LEU A 9 -10.64 4.08 -10.00
N ILE A 10 -10.65 2.75 -9.85
CA ILE A 10 -9.42 1.95 -9.83
C ILE A 10 -8.65 2.10 -11.15
N GLU A 11 -9.33 2.02 -12.29
CA GLU A 11 -8.71 2.19 -13.62
C GLU A 11 -8.11 3.59 -13.79
N TYR A 12 -8.86 4.63 -13.40
CA TYR A 12 -8.39 6.01 -13.45
C TYR A 12 -7.13 6.19 -12.60
N VAL A 13 -7.15 5.68 -11.36
CA VAL A 13 -5.99 5.74 -10.47
C VAL A 13 -4.80 4.94 -11.02
N ALA A 14 -5.03 3.75 -11.56
CA ALA A 14 -3.96 2.94 -12.16
C ALA A 14 -3.25 3.71 -13.30
N THR A 15 -4.02 4.46 -14.09
CA THR A 15 -3.48 5.34 -15.14
C THR A 15 -2.59 6.44 -14.53
N LEU A 16 -3.06 7.15 -13.50
CA LEU A 16 -2.27 8.18 -12.80
C LEU A 16 -0.98 7.60 -12.19
N LEU A 17 -1.05 6.41 -11.58
CA LEU A 17 0.12 5.74 -11.02
C LEU A 17 1.13 5.36 -12.10
N SER A 18 0.68 4.96 -13.29
CA SER A 18 1.58 4.71 -14.43
C SER A 18 2.29 5.98 -14.89
N GLU A 19 1.57 7.10 -14.96
CA GLU A 19 2.14 8.39 -15.37
C GLU A 19 3.17 8.93 -14.38
N THR A 20 2.96 8.75 -13.07
CA THR A 20 3.90 9.24 -12.04
C THR A 20 5.28 8.61 -12.16
N ARG A 21 5.39 7.36 -12.63
CA ARG A 21 6.68 6.65 -12.85
C ARG A 21 7.59 7.32 -13.89
N ARG A 22 7.07 8.24 -14.70
CA ARG A 22 7.86 8.99 -15.69
C ARG A 22 8.75 10.07 -15.03
N LYS A 23 8.49 10.41 -13.78
CA LYS A 23 9.23 11.41 -13.00
C LYS A 23 10.28 10.71 -12.12
N SER A 24 11.16 11.49 -11.51
CA SER A 24 12.06 10.94 -10.47
C SER A 24 11.25 10.58 -9.22
N GLY A 25 11.55 9.43 -8.64
CA GLY A 25 10.84 8.93 -7.46
C GLY A 25 11.46 7.64 -6.93
N LYS A 26 10.96 7.20 -5.77
CA LYS A 26 11.39 5.96 -5.11
C LYS A 26 10.33 4.89 -5.29
N ASP A 27 10.74 3.64 -5.54
CA ASP A 27 9.78 2.53 -5.65
C ASP A 27 9.33 2.02 -4.28
N ALA A 28 8.04 1.72 -4.17
CA ALA A 28 7.46 1.02 -3.03
C ALA A 28 6.23 0.19 -3.42
N LEU A 29 5.92 -0.80 -2.59
CA LEU A 29 4.71 -1.61 -2.69
C LEU A 29 3.72 -1.14 -1.61
N LEU A 30 2.44 -0.97 -1.96
CA LEU A 30 1.36 -0.75 -1.00
C LEU A 30 0.48 -2.01 -0.90
N MET A 31 0.15 -2.41 0.33
CA MET A 31 -0.70 -3.56 0.61
C MET A 31 -1.80 -3.21 1.61
N ALA A 32 -3.01 -3.74 1.38
CA ALA A 32 -4.06 -3.76 2.39
C ALA A 32 -3.77 -4.87 3.41
N TRP A 33 -3.77 -4.51 4.70
CA TRP A 33 -3.63 -5.44 5.82
C TRP A 33 -4.94 -5.53 6.58
N ASP A 34 -5.59 -6.70 6.51
CA ASP A 34 -6.83 -7.00 7.25
C ASP A 34 -7.97 -6.01 6.93
N VAL A 35 -8.04 -5.55 5.68
CA VAL A 35 -9.06 -4.62 5.18
C VAL A 35 -9.44 -4.94 3.73
N GLU A 36 -10.74 -5.09 3.45
CA GLU A 36 -11.24 -5.55 2.14
C GLU A 36 -11.57 -4.42 1.14
N ASP A 37 -11.29 -3.17 1.48
CA ASP A 37 -11.64 -2.00 0.65
C ASP A 37 -10.59 -1.76 -0.46
N ARG A 38 -10.75 -2.49 -1.57
CA ARG A 38 -9.88 -2.37 -2.75
C ARG A 38 -9.91 -0.97 -3.35
N THR A 39 -11.07 -0.35 -3.53
CA THR A 39 -11.17 0.99 -4.15
C THR A 39 -10.36 2.00 -3.35
N ARG A 40 -10.50 1.98 -2.01
CA ARG A 40 -9.77 2.90 -1.15
C ARG A 40 -8.27 2.58 -1.10
N LEU A 41 -7.87 1.31 -1.16
CA LEU A 41 -6.45 0.94 -1.30
C LEU A 41 -5.80 1.64 -2.51
N TRP A 42 -6.48 1.65 -3.67
CA TRP A 42 -5.98 2.35 -4.86
C TRP A 42 -5.92 3.86 -4.64
N LEU A 43 -6.94 4.47 -4.03
CA LEU A 43 -6.91 5.90 -3.69
C LEU A 43 -5.76 6.27 -2.75
N GLU A 44 -5.45 5.43 -1.76
CA GLU A 44 -4.30 5.62 -0.88
C GLU A 44 -2.96 5.47 -1.61
N ALA A 45 -2.88 4.57 -2.60
CA ALA A 45 -1.72 4.49 -3.49
C ALA A 45 -1.51 5.78 -4.28
N TRP A 46 -2.59 6.36 -4.80
CA TRP A 46 -2.52 7.65 -5.48
C TRP A 46 -2.02 8.74 -4.54
N ARG A 47 -2.52 8.79 -3.30
CA ARG A 47 -2.06 9.75 -2.29
C ARG A 47 -0.56 9.62 -2.00
N LEU A 48 -0.05 8.40 -1.83
CA LEU A 48 1.39 8.15 -1.67
C LEU A 48 2.19 8.60 -2.89
N SER A 49 1.67 8.41 -4.10
CA SER A 49 2.36 8.81 -5.33
C SER A 49 2.62 10.32 -5.42
N GLN A 50 1.78 11.14 -4.76
CA GLN A 50 1.98 12.58 -4.68
C GLN A 50 3.19 12.97 -3.83
N SER A 51 3.74 12.04 -3.03
CA SER A 51 4.90 12.25 -2.15
C SER A 51 6.21 11.74 -2.75
N GLY A 52 6.30 11.58 -4.07
CA GLY A 52 7.52 11.15 -4.76
C GLY A 52 7.75 9.64 -4.76
N TRP A 53 6.70 8.85 -4.49
CA TRP A 53 6.75 7.40 -4.54
C TRP A 53 6.15 6.86 -5.84
N HIS A 54 6.79 5.83 -6.39
CA HIS A 54 6.27 5.02 -7.47
C HIS A 54 5.63 3.77 -6.86
N ILE A 55 4.33 3.86 -6.62
CA ILE A 55 3.59 2.82 -5.90
C ILE A 55 3.19 1.69 -6.85
N ALA A 56 3.60 0.47 -6.53
CA ALA A 56 2.95 -0.75 -6.99
C ALA A 56 1.87 -1.13 -5.96
N VAL A 57 0.68 -1.52 -6.42
CA VAL A 57 -0.43 -1.90 -5.53
C VAL A 57 -0.58 -3.42 -5.54
N LEU A 58 -0.51 -4.04 -4.36
CA LEU A 58 -0.94 -5.42 -4.21
C LEU A 58 -2.47 -5.41 -4.01
N ALA A 59 -3.19 -5.63 -5.11
CA ALA A 59 -4.64 -5.39 -5.17
C ALA A 59 -5.49 -6.32 -4.30
N GLU A 60 -4.95 -7.47 -3.90
CA GLU A 60 -5.62 -8.40 -3.01
C GLU A 60 -5.26 -8.12 -1.54
N PRO A 61 -6.25 -7.91 -0.66
CA PRO A 61 -6.03 -7.82 0.77
C PRO A 61 -5.28 -9.02 1.32
N ILE A 62 -4.36 -8.77 2.26
CA ILE A 62 -3.64 -9.83 2.96
C ILE A 62 -4.00 -9.82 4.44
N GLU A 63 -4.29 -11.00 4.99
CA GLU A 63 -4.53 -11.17 6.43
C GLU A 63 -3.24 -10.95 7.25
N SER A 64 -2.09 -11.41 6.72
CA SER A 64 -0.78 -11.29 7.37
C SER A 64 0.29 -10.92 6.33
N PRO A 65 0.76 -9.65 6.31
CA PRO A 65 1.94 -9.25 5.57
C PRO A 65 3.14 -10.17 5.82
N ARG A 66 3.91 -10.44 4.76
CA ARG A 66 5.14 -11.24 4.80
C ARG A 66 6.28 -10.48 4.12
N PRO A 67 6.96 -9.56 4.82
CA PRO A 67 8.02 -8.74 4.25
C PRO A 67 9.16 -9.54 3.64
N GLU A 68 9.41 -10.74 4.14
CA GLU A 68 10.42 -11.68 3.65
C GLU A 68 10.24 -12.10 2.19
N LEU A 69 9.02 -11.98 1.64
CA LEU A 69 8.72 -12.25 0.23
C LEU A 69 9.16 -11.11 -0.71
N PHE A 70 9.51 -9.95 -0.16
CA PHE A 70 9.85 -8.74 -0.92
C PHE A 70 11.22 -8.18 -0.48
N PRO A 71 12.32 -8.95 -0.62
CA PRO A 71 13.62 -8.54 -0.12
C PRO A 71 14.09 -7.22 -0.76
N GLY A 72 14.56 -6.29 0.08
CA GLY A 72 15.10 -4.99 -0.34
C GLY A 72 14.06 -3.94 -0.77
N GLN A 73 12.77 -4.30 -0.85
CA GLN A 73 11.71 -3.37 -1.24
C GLN A 73 11.22 -2.54 -0.04
N THR A 74 10.72 -1.33 -0.32
CA THR A 74 9.98 -0.53 0.66
C THR A 74 8.52 -0.96 0.62
N LEU A 75 7.98 -1.37 1.75
CA LEU A 75 6.60 -1.84 1.89
C LEU A 75 5.80 -0.83 2.69
N PHE A 76 4.72 -0.34 2.13
CA PHE A 76 3.66 0.36 2.85
C PHE A 76 2.54 -0.63 3.18
N VAL A 77 2.08 -0.61 4.42
CA VAL A 77 0.89 -1.37 4.85
C VAL A 77 -0.19 -0.41 5.31
N TRP A 78 -1.43 -0.71 4.94
CA TRP A 78 -2.60 0.11 5.25
C TRP A 78 -3.73 -0.75 5.80
N THR A 79 -4.32 -0.33 6.92
CA THR A 79 -5.38 -1.07 7.63
C THR A 79 -6.73 -0.34 7.59
N GLY A 80 -6.85 0.77 6.84
CA GLY A 80 -8.07 1.60 6.79
C GLY A 80 -8.33 2.47 8.03
N ILE A 81 -7.85 2.02 9.19
CA ILE A 81 -7.98 2.64 10.50
C ILE A 81 -6.64 2.63 11.25
N ALA A 82 -6.61 3.13 12.48
CA ALA A 82 -5.43 3.00 13.33
C ALA A 82 -5.05 1.52 13.57
N PRO A 83 -3.75 1.18 13.58
CA PRO A 83 -3.30 -0.20 13.73
C PRO A 83 -3.55 -0.70 15.15
N THR A 84 -3.93 -1.97 15.25
CA THR A 84 -4.08 -2.66 16.53
C THR A 84 -2.74 -2.81 17.26
N ARG A 85 -2.77 -3.12 18.57
CA ARG A 85 -1.54 -3.38 19.34
C ARG A 85 -0.67 -4.46 18.68
N ARG A 86 -1.28 -5.55 18.24
CA ARG A 86 -0.61 -6.65 17.55
C ARG A 86 0.02 -6.21 16.23
N GLN A 87 -0.67 -5.37 15.45
CA GLN A 87 -0.13 -4.84 14.19
C GLN A 87 1.08 -3.93 14.45
N ASN A 88 1.04 -3.11 15.50
CA ASN A 88 2.19 -2.29 15.90
C ASN A 88 3.38 -3.13 16.37
N GLU A 89 3.15 -4.17 17.17
CA GLU A 89 4.19 -5.12 17.61
C GLU A 89 4.88 -5.78 16.40
N LEU A 90 4.10 -6.22 15.40
CA LEU A 90 4.63 -6.82 14.17
C LEU A 90 5.41 -5.81 13.30
N LEU A 91 4.90 -4.59 13.15
CA LEU A 91 5.59 -3.51 12.44
C LEU A 91 6.96 -3.22 13.08
N GLN A 92 7.00 -3.13 14.40
CA GLN A 92 8.25 -2.93 15.12
C GLN A 92 9.20 -4.11 14.87
N HIS A 93 8.70 -5.34 15.02
CA HIS A 93 9.51 -6.55 14.84
C HIS A 93 10.13 -6.64 13.44
N TRP A 94 9.36 -6.35 12.38
CA TRP A 94 9.89 -6.35 11.02
C TRP A 94 10.96 -5.28 10.79
N ASN A 95 10.78 -4.08 11.35
CA ASN A 95 11.77 -3.02 11.27
C ASN A 95 13.06 -3.39 12.01
N GLU A 96 12.97 -4.03 13.18
CA GLU A 96 14.13 -4.56 13.93
C GLU A 96 14.89 -5.64 13.15
N GLN A 97 14.20 -6.42 12.32
CA GLN A 97 14.80 -7.39 11.39
C GLN A 97 15.41 -6.75 10.14
N GLY A 98 15.28 -5.43 9.96
CA GLY A 98 15.83 -4.69 8.83
C GLY A 98 14.92 -4.62 7.60
N TYR A 99 13.67 -5.11 7.69
CA TYR A 99 12.69 -4.91 6.63
C TYR A 99 12.17 -3.47 6.64
N LYS A 100 12.04 -2.86 5.46
CA LYS A 100 11.55 -1.49 5.30
C LYS A 100 10.02 -1.48 5.25
N VAL A 101 9.36 -1.72 6.39
CA VAL A 101 7.89 -1.74 6.49
C VAL A 101 7.39 -0.48 7.18
N ILE A 102 6.57 0.28 6.47
CA ILE A 102 6.05 1.58 6.89
C ILE A 102 4.53 1.49 6.99
N PHE A 103 3.99 1.88 8.13
CA PHE A 103 2.54 2.04 8.27
C PHE A 103 2.07 3.30 7.54
N HIS A 104 1.07 3.16 6.67
CA HIS A 104 0.46 4.25 5.94
C HIS A 104 -0.84 4.70 6.63
N SER A 105 -0.82 5.88 7.26
CA SER A 105 -2.02 6.53 7.79
C SER A 105 -2.51 7.58 6.79
N PRO A 106 -3.80 7.54 6.35
CA PRO A 106 -4.47 8.60 5.59
C PRO A 106 -4.23 10.00 6.15
#